data_AF-F2Q600-F1
#
_entry.id   AF-F2Q600-F1
#
_cell.length_a   1.000
_cell.length_b   1.000
_cell.length_c   1.000
_cell.angle_alpha   90.00
_cell.angle_beta   90.00
_cell.angle_gamma   90.00
#
_symmetry.space_group_name_H-M   'P 1'
#
loop_
_entity.id
_entity.type
_entity.pdbx_description
1 polymer ?
#
loop_
_entity_poly.entity_id
_entity_poly.type
_entity_poly.pdbx_seq_one_letter_code
_entity_poly.pdbx_strand_id
1 'polypeptide(L)'
;MNTKKHILDWALLEVDSNRVSKNRLPSIDDIPRGSRASYLALKEVLDGPVAVRGEMGVCKIGRSTGFSEGVLGEIRKADIQCWFRDANDNWDKTRGLAYLVYPKAPRLTFGEPGDSGSFVFSPQGSFIGLYMGGDREAGTGLFIEAGDLFEDIKQVTGALEVRIPS
;
A
#
# COMPACT_ATOMS: atom_id res chain seq x y z
N MET A 1 24.67 10.44 -1.07
CA MET A 1 24.18 9.85 0.20
C MET A 1 22.68 10.09 0.24
N ASN A 2 21.86 9.04 0.05
CA ASN A 2 20.40 9.18 0.06
C ASN A 2 19.95 9.31 1.53
N THR A 3 19.52 10.50 1.93
CA THR A 3 19.24 10.90 3.32
C THR A 3 17.80 10.60 3.77
N LYS A 4 17.04 9.82 3.00
CA LYS A 4 15.67 9.41 3.38
C LYS A 4 15.63 7.90 3.57
N LYS A 5 15.67 7.45 4.83
CA LYS A 5 15.35 6.06 5.18
C LYS A 5 13.84 5.91 5.20
N HIS A 6 13.27 5.46 4.11
CA HIS A 6 11.90 4.97 4.09
C HIS A 6 11.83 3.61 4.80
N ILE A 7 10.74 3.35 5.54
CA ILE A 7 10.51 2.00 6.04
C ILE A 7 10.07 1.14 4.86
N LEU A 8 10.71 -0.01 4.73
CA LEU A 8 10.49 -0.96 3.66
C LEU A 8 10.21 -2.31 4.32
N ASP A 9 8.95 -2.74 4.21
CA ASP A 9 8.41 -3.99 4.73
C ASP A 9 7.66 -4.67 3.58
N TRP A 10 8.41 -5.41 2.78
CA TRP A 10 7.89 -6.15 1.65
C TRP A 10 8.55 -7.53 1.57
N ALA A 11 7.84 -8.46 0.93
CA ALA A 11 8.37 -9.75 0.59
C ALA A 11 7.90 -10.12 -0.83
N LEU A 12 8.71 -10.89 -1.53
CA LEU A 12 8.30 -11.53 -2.78
C LEU A 12 7.96 -12.99 -2.48
N LEU A 13 6.86 -13.44 -3.08
CA LEU A 13 6.40 -14.81 -2.96
C LEU A 13 6.51 -15.46 -4.34
N GLU A 14 7.23 -16.57 -4.40
CA GLU A 14 7.17 -17.45 -5.57
C GLU A 14 5.83 -18.19 -5.56
N VAL A 15 5.08 -18.07 -6.65
CA VAL A 15 3.74 -18.64 -6.77
C VAL A 15 3.79 -19.83 -7.73
N ASP A 16 3.31 -20.98 -7.28
CA ASP A 16 3.12 -22.17 -8.11
C ASP A 16 2.30 -21.83 -9.36
N SER A 17 2.71 -22.33 -10.52
CA SER A 17 2.08 -22.01 -11.81
C SER A 17 0.59 -22.35 -11.86
N ASN A 18 0.13 -23.34 -11.09
CA ASN A 18 -1.29 -23.72 -11.01
C ASN A 18 -2.11 -22.78 -10.12
N ARG A 19 -1.45 -21.90 -9.34
CA ARG A 19 -2.07 -20.90 -8.47
C ARG A 19 -2.02 -19.48 -9.06
N VAL A 20 -1.40 -19.32 -10.23
CA VAL A 20 -1.38 -18.04 -10.94
C VAL A 20 -2.78 -17.75 -11.47
N SER A 21 -3.32 -16.59 -11.09
CA SER A 21 -4.60 -16.08 -11.57
C SER A 21 -4.42 -14.73 -12.27
N LYS A 22 -5.48 -14.23 -12.90
CA LYS A 22 -5.44 -12.89 -13.50
C LYS A 22 -5.45 -11.86 -12.38
N ASN A 23 -4.51 -10.91 -12.42
CA ASN A 23 -4.59 -9.70 -11.61
C ASN A 23 -5.85 -8.94 -12.00
N ARG A 24 -6.59 -8.44 -11.00
CA ARG A 24 -7.82 -7.69 -11.23
C ARG A 24 -7.93 -6.57 -10.21
N LEU A 25 -8.27 -5.38 -10.71
CA LEU A 25 -8.87 -4.34 -9.92
C LEU A 25 -10.32 -4.72 -9.57
N PRO A 26 -10.91 -4.16 -8.50
CA PRO A 26 -12.33 -4.34 -8.24
C PRO A 26 -13.13 -3.77 -9.40
N SER A 27 -14.14 -4.52 -9.82
CA SER A 27 -15.22 -4.00 -10.66
C SER A 27 -16.13 -3.09 -9.83
N ILE A 28 -16.98 -2.30 -10.49
CA ILE A 28 -17.95 -1.45 -9.80
C ILE A 28 -18.89 -2.26 -8.87
N ASP A 29 -19.09 -3.54 -9.18
CA ASP A 29 -19.93 -4.44 -8.39
C ASP A 29 -19.25 -4.87 -7.08
N ASP A 30 -17.91 -4.92 -7.06
CA ASP A 30 -17.11 -5.19 -5.86
C ASP A 30 -17.03 -3.98 -4.92
N ILE A 31 -17.38 -2.78 -5.41
CA ILE A 31 -17.31 -1.53 -4.66
C ILE A 31 -18.61 -1.26 -3.90
N PRO A 32 -18.55 -0.96 -2.58
CA PRO A 32 -19.70 -0.53 -1.80
C PRO A 32 -20.43 0.66 -2.46
N ARG A 33 -21.77 0.63 -2.48
CA ARG A 33 -22.57 1.65 -3.19
C ARG A 33 -22.20 3.10 -2.85
N GLY A 34 -21.90 3.40 -1.58
CA GLY A 34 -21.50 4.75 -1.14
C GLY A 34 -20.15 5.22 -1.69
N SER A 35 -19.30 4.30 -2.13
CA SER A 35 -17.94 4.55 -2.63
C SER A 35 -17.86 4.61 -4.15
N ARG A 36 -18.88 4.11 -4.85
CA ARG A 36 -18.89 3.97 -6.32
C ARG A 36 -18.68 5.29 -7.07
N ALA A 37 -19.16 6.41 -6.52
CA ALA A 37 -18.98 7.72 -7.15
C ALA A 37 -17.53 8.23 -7.08
N SER A 38 -16.76 7.77 -6.09
CA SER A 38 -15.35 8.15 -5.91
C SER A 38 -14.39 7.22 -6.66
N TYR A 39 -14.80 5.97 -6.90
CA TYR A 39 -14.04 5.00 -7.69
C TYR A 39 -14.29 5.20 -9.19
N LEU A 40 -13.28 5.69 -9.90
CA LEU A 40 -13.36 6.13 -11.30
C LEU A 40 -12.59 5.21 -12.27
N ALA A 41 -12.02 4.10 -11.77
CA ALA A 41 -11.27 3.19 -12.61
C ALA A 41 -12.21 2.50 -13.61
N LEU A 42 -12.01 2.81 -14.89
CA LEU A 42 -12.67 2.13 -16.01
C LEU A 42 -11.87 0.90 -16.48
N LYS A 43 -10.76 0.59 -15.81
CA LYS A 43 -9.79 -0.44 -16.18
C LYS A 43 -9.95 -1.66 -15.30
N GLU A 44 -9.65 -2.82 -15.87
CA GLU A 44 -9.65 -4.10 -15.15
C GLU A 44 -8.31 -4.39 -14.43
N VAL A 45 -7.27 -3.61 -14.75
CA VAL A 45 -5.88 -3.87 -14.35
C VAL A 45 -5.20 -2.57 -13.92
N LEU A 46 -4.24 -2.69 -13.02
CA LEU A 46 -3.50 -1.55 -12.46
C LEU A 46 -2.61 -0.90 -13.51
N ASP A 47 -2.64 0.43 -13.57
CA ASP A 47 -1.59 1.17 -14.25
C ASP A 47 -0.28 1.12 -13.45
N GLY A 48 0.81 1.42 -14.15
CA GLY A 48 2.13 1.58 -13.55
C GLY A 48 2.17 2.59 -12.40
N PRO A 49 3.28 2.61 -11.65
CA PRO A 49 3.40 3.40 -10.44
C PRO A 49 3.21 4.89 -10.72
N VAL A 50 2.42 5.57 -9.89
CA VAL A 50 2.29 7.03 -9.91
C VAL A 50 2.87 7.62 -8.63
N ALA A 51 3.57 8.74 -8.78
CA ALA A 51 4.10 9.48 -7.63
C ALA A 51 2.98 10.09 -6.79
N VAL A 52 3.16 10.06 -5.47
CA VAL A 52 2.21 10.65 -4.53
C VAL A 52 2.12 12.18 -4.70
N ARG A 53 0.90 12.74 -4.76
CA ARG A 53 0.67 14.19 -4.90
C ARG A 53 -0.43 14.68 -3.97
N GLY A 54 -0.18 15.79 -3.26
CA GLY A 54 -1.22 16.57 -2.55
C GLY A 54 -2.18 15.76 -1.69
N GLU A 55 -3.42 16.25 -1.56
CA GLU A 55 -4.55 15.55 -0.96
C GLU A 55 -5.15 14.53 -1.95
N MET A 56 -4.35 13.55 -2.33
CA MET A 56 -4.80 12.48 -3.23
C MET A 56 -5.69 11.49 -2.47
N GLY A 57 -6.84 11.17 -3.06
CA GLY A 57 -7.64 10.03 -2.65
C GLY A 57 -6.90 8.73 -2.96
N VAL A 58 -6.99 7.75 -2.07
CA VAL A 58 -6.41 6.42 -2.26
C VAL A 58 -7.39 5.35 -1.82
N CYS A 59 -7.23 4.17 -2.41
CA CYS A 59 -8.08 3.03 -2.18
C CYS A 59 -7.22 1.78 -1.93
N LYS A 60 -7.77 0.81 -1.22
CA LYS A 60 -7.23 -0.55 -1.14
C LYS A 60 -8.35 -1.59 -1.07
N ILE A 61 -8.00 -2.84 -1.38
CA ILE A 61 -8.80 -4.00 -0.98
C ILE A 61 -7.94 -4.85 -0.05
N GLY A 62 -8.36 -4.93 1.20
CA GLY A 62 -7.76 -5.83 2.18
C GLY A 62 -8.62 -7.06 2.43
N ARG A 63 -8.02 -8.17 2.86
CA ARG A 63 -8.75 -9.39 3.20
C ARG A 63 -9.76 -9.16 4.32
N SER A 64 -9.41 -8.36 5.32
CA SER A 64 -10.21 -8.14 6.52
C SER A 64 -11.22 -7.02 6.31
N THR A 65 -10.81 -5.91 5.70
CA THR A 65 -11.73 -4.77 5.48
C THR A 65 -12.55 -4.86 4.21
N GLY A 66 -12.12 -5.65 3.21
CA GLY A 66 -12.56 -5.46 1.83
C GLY A 66 -12.11 -4.10 1.30
N PHE A 67 -12.97 -3.44 0.51
CA PHE A 67 -12.68 -2.12 -0.04
C PHE A 67 -12.66 -1.03 1.05
N SER A 68 -11.59 -0.24 1.03
CA SER A 68 -11.37 0.91 1.90
C SER A 68 -10.92 2.12 1.10
N GLU A 69 -11.39 3.30 1.51
CA GLU A 69 -11.03 4.58 0.92
C GLU A 69 -10.37 5.46 1.98
N GLY A 70 -9.44 6.27 1.51
CA GLY A 70 -8.80 7.26 2.34
C GLY A 70 -8.29 8.44 1.54
N VAL A 71 -7.72 9.38 2.25
CA VAL A 71 -7.09 10.57 1.68
C VAL A 71 -5.72 10.75 2.32
N LEU A 72 -4.76 11.15 1.50
CA LEU A 72 -3.47 11.59 2.00
C LEU A 72 -3.64 12.98 2.61
N GLY A 73 -3.24 13.15 3.87
CA GLY A 73 -3.30 14.46 4.51
C GLY A 73 -2.12 15.37 4.12
N GLU A 74 -2.12 16.60 4.63
CA GLU A 74 -0.99 17.53 4.49
C GLU A 74 0.29 16.97 5.13
N ILE A 75 0.14 16.28 6.27
CA ILE A 75 1.20 15.46 6.86
C ILE A 75 1.28 14.16 6.06
N ARG A 76 2.15 14.17 5.04
CA ARG A 76 2.27 13.06 4.08
C ARG A 76 2.99 11.85 4.64
N LYS A 77 3.95 12.07 5.54
CA LYS A 77 4.85 11.03 6.03
C LYS A 77 4.84 10.99 7.55
N ALA A 78 4.57 9.81 8.10
CA ALA A 78 4.77 9.51 9.50
C ALA A 78 6.20 9.01 9.70
N ASP A 79 6.85 9.48 10.75
CA ASP A 79 8.11 8.93 11.22
C ASP A 79 7.81 7.78 12.19
N ILE A 80 8.18 6.58 11.77
CA ILE A 80 7.84 5.34 12.47
C ILE A 80 9.12 4.73 13.01
N GLN A 81 9.03 4.21 14.23
CA GLN A 81 10.03 3.31 14.78
C GLN A 81 9.46 1.89 14.81
N CYS A 82 10.03 1.01 14.01
CA CYS A 82 9.72 -0.41 14.01
C CYS A 82 10.70 -1.15 14.91
N TRP A 83 10.17 -2.09 15.67
CA TRP A 83 10.95 -3.01 16.49
C TRP A 83 10.89 -4.40 15.87
N PHE A 84 12.04 -5.05 15.76
CA PHE A 84 12.14 -6.41 15.24
C PHE A 84 13.15 -7.20 16.06
N ARG A 85 13.05 -8.53 15.98
CA ARG A 85 14.04 -9.43 16.58
C ARG A 85 15.10 -9.74 15.53
N ASP A 86 16.36 -9.57 15.89
CA ASP A 86 17.48 -9.96 15.04
C ASP A 86 17.65 -11.49 14.98
N ALA A 87 18.63 -11.96 14.21
CA ALA A 87 18.92 -13.39 14.08
C ALA A 87 19.33 -14.07 15.42
N ASN A 88 19.67 -13.28 16.44
CA ASN A 88 20.07 -13.74 17.77
C ASN A 88 18.95 -13.55 18.82
N ASP A 89 17.72 -13.27 18.38
CA ASP A 89 16.54 -13.01 19.23
C ASP A 89 16.62 -11.72 20.07
N ASN A 90 17.56 -10.81 19.77
CA ASN A 90 17.64 -9.51 20.43
C ASN A 90 16.70 -8.50 19.77
N TRP A 91 16.10 -7.62 20.57
CA TRP A 91 15.33 -6.50 20.05
C TRP A 91 16.24 -5.44 19.42
N ASP A 92 16.02 -5.17 18.15
CA ASP A 92 16.60 -4.05 17.43
C ASP A 92 15.49 -3.10 16.93
N LYS A 93 15.87 -1.88 16.57
CA LYS A 93 14.94 -0.85 16.09
C LYS A 93 15.45 -0.18 14.82
N THR A 94 14.54 -0.02 13.88
CA THR A 94 14.74 0.79 12.68
C THR A 94 13.73 1.93 12.68
N ARG A 95 14.20 3.11 12.29
CA ARG A 95 13.36 4.30 12.13
C ARG A 95 13.32 4.69 10.67
N GLY A 96 12.15 5.08 10.19
CA GLY A 96 12.01 5.55 8.82
C GLY A 96 10.65 6.18 8.54
N LEU A 97 10.51 6.65 7.31
CA LEU A 97 9.31 7.33 6.85
C LEU A 97 8.35 6.37 6.14
N ALA A 98 7.06 6.46 6.44
CA ALA A 98 5.99 5.84 5.68
C ALA A 98 4.92 6.86 5.33
N TYR A 99 4.17 6.62 4.25
CA TYR A 99 3.08 7.52 3.89
C TYR A 99 1.85 7.27 4.75
N LEU A 100 1.23 8.36 5.20
CA LEU A 100 0.05 8.34 6.07
C LEU A 100 -1.23 8.53 5.25
N VAL A 101 -2.24 7.71 5.55
CA VAL A 101 -3.58 7.83 4.96
C VAL A 101 -4.63 7.91 6.06
N TYR A 102 -5.54 8.86 5.92
CA TYR A 102 -6.68 9.03 6.79
C TYR A 102 -7.90 8.32 6.20
N PRO A 103 -8.67 7.58 7.00
CA PRO A 103 -9.85 6.87 6.52
C PRO A 103 -10.92 7.86 6.06
N LYS A 104 -11.63 7.51 5.00
CA LYS A 104 -12.83 8.23 4.58
C LYS A 104 -14.06 7.57 5.18
N ALA A 105 -14.98 8.40 5.69
CA ALA A 105 -16.28 7.96 6.17
C ALA A 105 -17.04 7.15 5.09
N PRO A 106 -17.85 6.14 5.47
CA PRO A 106 -18.29 5.83 6.84
C PRO A 106 -17.34 4.94 7.64
N ARG A 107 -16.23 4.48 7.06
CA ARG A 107 -15.25 3.66 7.80
C ARG A 107 -14.49 4.52 8.80
N LEU A 108 -14.23 3.94 9.97
CA LEU A 108 -13.43 4.57 11.03
C LEU A 108 -11.95 4.23 10.90
N THR A 109 -11.59 3.15 10.19
CA THR A 109 -10.21 2.72 9.99
C THR A 109 -9.92 2.50 8.51
N PHE A 110 -8.71 2.82 8.07
CA PHE A 110 -8.30 2.58 6.68
C PHE A 110 -7.97 1.10 6.45
N GLY A 111 -7.45 0.41 7.46
CA GLY A 111 -7.16 -1.02 7.41
C GLY A 111 -7.17 -1.68 8.79
N GLU A 112 -7.26 -3.00 8.79
CA GLU A 112 -7.28 -3.85 9.98
C GLU A 112 -6.22 -4.96 9.89
N PRO A 113 -5.88 -5.63 11.01
CA PRO A 113 -5.04 -6.81 10.98
C PRO A 113 -5.48 -7.83 9.92
N GLY A 114 -4.55 -8.22 9.05
CA GLY A 114 -4.82 -9.09 7.89
C GLY A 114 -4.94 -8.37 6.55
N ASP A 115 -4.91 -7.05 6.52
CA ASP A 115 -4.85 -6.27 5.26
C ASP A 115 -3.42 -5.97 4.80
N SER A 116 -2.41 -6.14 5.65
CA SER A 116 -1.00 -5.89 5.31
C SER A 116 -0.59 -6.65 4.03
N GLY A 117 0.17 -5.98 3.16
CA GLY A 117 0.53 -6.47 1.84
C GLY A 117 -0.50 -6.16 0.74
N SER A 118 -1.63 -5.53 1.06
CA SER A 118 -2.59 -5.09 0.04
C SER A 118 -2.02 -3.93 -0.79
N PHE A 119 -2.34 -3.91 -2.08
CA PHE A 119 -2.00 -2.78 -2.93
C PHE A 119 -2.84 -1.56 -2.57
N VAL A 120 -2.16 -0.41 -2.50
CA VAL A 120 -2.76 0.91 -2.44
C VAL A 120 -2.76 1.48 -3.85
N PHE A 121 -3.93 1.93 -4.31
CA PHE A 121 -4.12 2.45 -5.66
C PHE A 121 -4.91 3.76 -5.65
N SER A 122 -4.75 4.57 -6.69
CA SER A 122 -5.58 5.76 -6.88
C SER A 122 -7.00 5.34 -7.25
N PRO A 123 -8.01 6.20 -7.04
CA PRO A 123 -9.37 5.93 -7.49
C PRO A 123 -9.50 5.71 -9.00
N GLN A 124 -8.48 6.07 -9.79
CA GLN A 124 -8.39 5.84 -11.23
C GLN A 124 -7.75 4.49 -11.60
N GLY A 125 -7.25 3.72 -10.62
CA GLY A 125 -6.63 2.42 -10.83
C GLY A 125 -5.13 2.46 -11.10
N SER A 126 -4.42 3.51 -10.66
CA SER A 126 -2.95 3.55 -10.72
C SER A 126 -2.34 3.02 -9.44
N PHE A 127 -1.28 2.22 -9.53
CA PHE A 127 -0.60 1.74 -8.34
C PHE A 127 0.16 2.87 -7.61
N ILE A 128 -0.08 2.98 -6.31
CA ILE A 128 0.52 4.01 -5.45
C ILE A 128 1.52 3.41 -4.49
N GLY A 129 1.29 2.17 -4.04
CA GLY A 129 2.16 1.56 -3.05
C GLY A 129 1.63 0.31 -2.38
N LEU A 130 2.30 -0.11 -1.31
CA LEU A 130 2.01 -1.32 -0.55
C LEU A 130 1.59 -0.98 0.88
N TYR A 131 0.41 -1.43 1.29
CA TYR A 131 -0.12 -1.20 2.64
C TYR A 131 0.65 -2.03 3.68
N MET A 132 1.18 -1.39 4.70
CA MET A 132 1.93 -2.06 5.78
C MET A 132 1.05 -2.34 7.00
N GLY A 133 0.24 -1.35 7.39
CA GLY A 133 -0.50 -1.38 8.65
C GLY A 133 -0.99 0.00 9.02
N GLY A 134 -1.16 0.29 10.30
CA GLY A 134 -1.72 1.56 10.73
C GLY A 134 -1.98 1.64 12.21
N ASP A 135 -2.43 2.80 12.65
CA ASP A 135 -2.93 3.03 14.01
C ASP A 135 -4.44 2.77 14.02
N ARG A 136 -4.87 1.78 14.80
CA ARG A 136 -6.29 1.39 14.89
C ARG A 136 -7.10 2.35 15.75
N GLU A 137 -6.49 2.98 16.74
CA GLU A 137 -7.18 3.94 17.61
C GLU A 137 -7.43 5.25 16.86
N ALA A 138 -6.43 5.73 16.12
CA ALA A 138 -6.58 6.89 15.23
C ALA A 138 -7.26 6.54 13.90
N GLY A 139 -7.38 5.25 13.57
CA GLY A 139 -7.92 4.73 12.31
C GLY A 139 -7.06 4.97 11.08
N THR A 140 -5.85 5.50 11.23
CA THR A 140 -4.97 5.86 10.13
C THR A 140 -4.24 4.65 9.56
N GLY A 141 -3.93 4.71 8.27
CA GLY A 141 -3.14 3.69 7.58
C GLY A 141 -1.75 4.19 7.19
N LEU A 142 -0.85 3.25 6.94
CA LEU A 142 0.53 3.47 6.57
C LEU A 142 0.88 2.60 5.37
N PHE A 143 1.57 3.18 4.39
CA PHE A 143 2.01 2.46 3.19
C PHE A 143 3.38 2.91 2.68
N ILE A 144 4.00 2.02 1.91
CA ILE A 144 5.27 2.24 1.19
C ILE A 144 4.94 2.75 -0.21
N GLU A 145 5.50 3.88 -0.63
CA GLU A 145 5.29 4.39 -1.98
C GLU A 145 5.93 3.46 -3.02
N ALA A 146 5.25 3.29 -4.16
CA ALA A 146 5.66 2.38 -5.22
C ALA A 146 7.08 2.64 -5.76
N GLY A 147 7.51 3.91 -5.81
CA GLY A 147 8.86 4.28 -6.24
C GLY A 147 9.93 3.69 -5.32
N ASP A 148 9.81 3.95 -4.02
CA ASP A 148 10.74 3.42 -3.01
C ASP A 148 10.70 1.88 -2.99
N LEU A 149 9.50 1.30 -3.08
CA LEU A 149 9.32 -0.16 -3.14
C LEU A 149 10.04 -0.79 -4.33
N PHE A 150 9.88 -0.24 -5.54
CA PHE A 150 10.47 -0.83 -6.74
C PHE A 150 11.98 -0.62 -6.77
N GLU A 151 12.46 0.53 -6.31
CA GLU A 151 13.90 0.77 -6.20
C GLU A 151 14.54 -0.24 -5.24
N ASP A 152 13.93 -0.48 -4.09
CA ASP A 152 14.46 -1.43 -3.10
C ASP A 152 14.39 -2.89 -3.58
N ILE A 153 13.30 -3.29 -4.23
CA ILE A 153 13.22 -4.62 -4.87
C ILE A 153 14.38 -4.80 -5.84
N LYS A 154 14.66 -3.81 -6.69
CA LYS A 154 15.79 -3.89 -7.65
C LYS A 154 17.13 -3.98 -6.94
N GLN A 155 17.34 -3.20 -5.89
CA GLN A 155 18.58 -3.21 -5.11
C GLN A 155 18.82 -4.56 -4.42
N VAL A 156 17.78 -5.13 -3.80
CA VAL A 156 17.87 -6.41 -3.07
C VAL A 156 18.00 -7.61 -4.02
N THR A 157 17.26 -7.62 -5.12
CA THR A 157 17.19 -8.77 -6.03
C THR A 157 18.20 -8.71 -7.19
N GLY A 158 18.75 -7.53 -7.49
CA GLY A 158 19.54 -7.30 -8.69
C GLY A 158 18.72 -7.17 -9.99
N ALA A 159 17.38 -7.11 -9.89
CA ALA A 159 16.52 -6.94 -11.04
C ALA A 159 16.74 -5.57 -11.72
N LEU A 160 16.75 -5.55 -13.06
CA LEU A 160 16.87 -4.30 -13.83
C LEU A 160 15.54 -3.55 -13.91
N GLU A 161 14.45 -4.31 -14.01
CA GLU A 161 13.09 -3.80 -14.15
C GLU A 161 12.13 -4.54 -13.23
N VAL A 162 11.19 -3.78 -12.66
CA VAL A 162 10.07 -4.28 -11.86
C VAL A 162 8.83 -3.68 -12.51
N ARG A 163 7.83 -4.51 -12.79
CA ARG A 163 6.61 -4.12 -13.49
C ARG A 163 5.41 -4.71 -12.77
N ILE A 164 4.32 -3.96 -12.75
CA ILE A 164 3.02 -4.53 -12.39
C ILE A 164 2.43 -5.13 -13.66
N PRO A 165 1.91 -6.36 -13.61
CA PRO A 165 1.28 -6.95 -14.77
C PRO A 165 0.01 -6.15 -15.09
N SER A 166 0.06 -5.47 -16.23
CA SER A 166 -1.05 -4.78 -16.90
C SER A 166 -1.77 -5.70 -17.85
#